data_AF-A0A561E895-F1
#
_entry.id   AF-A0A561E895-F1
#
_cell.length_a   1.000
_cell.length_b   1.000
_cell.length_c   1.000
_cell.angle_alpha   90.00
_cell.angle_beta   90.00
_cell.angle_gamma   90.00
#
_symmetry.space_group_name_H-M   'P 1'
#
loop_
_entity.id
_entity.type
_entity.pdbx_description
1 polymer ?
#
loop_
_entity_poly.entity_id
_entity_poly.type
_entity_poly.pdbx_seq_one_letter_code
_entity_poly.pdbx_strand_id
1 'polypeptide(L)'
;MAKRRAPGGLETEILRRLWDADQPLTSRALREQFPDDVRPALTTLLTVLSRLEAKGLVERSEATAVATFMATRPESEQVADAMNSMLQRVADREAVLSQFAGSLDEHDTAALRRALGGLAG
;
A
#
# COMPACT_ATOMS: atom_id res chain seq x y z
N MET A 1 13.37 10.94 -19.95
CA MET A 1 13.30 11.87 -18.80
C MET A 1 12.51 11.17 -17.70
N ALA A 2 13.14 10.88 -16.55
CA ALA A 2 12.48 10.19 -15.45
C ALA A 2 11.30 11.04 -14.93
N LYS A 3 10.07 10.54 -15.08
CA LYS A 3 8.86 11.19 -14.58
C LYS A 3 9.04 11.34 -13.06
N ARG A 4 9.14 12.58 -12.58
CA ARG A 4 9.30 12.87 -11.15
C ARG A 4 8.17 12.17 -10.42
N ARG A 5 8.50 11.16 -9.60
CA ARG A 5 7.50 10.38 -8.86
C ARG A 5 6.66 11.34 -8.01
N ALA A 6 5.35 11.15 -8.03
CA ALA A 6 4.46 11.90 -7.13
C ALA A 6 4.93 11.67 -5.67
N PRO A 7 4.75 12.66 -4.77
CA PRO A 7 4.96 12.45 -3.34
C PRO A 7 4.22 11.20 -2.89
N GLY A 8 4.92 10.25 -2.25
CA GLY A 8 4.35 8.95 -1.82
C GLY A 8 4.46 7.81 -2.83
N GLY A 9 4.78 8.07 -4.11
CA GLY A 9 4.83 7.01 -5.13
C GLY A 9 5.89 5.91 -4.89
N LEU A 10 6.96 6.22 -4.14
CA LEU A 10 7.95 5.22 -3.75
C LEU A 10 7.47 4.34 -2.58
N GLU A 11 6.67 4.88 -1.65
CA GLU A 11 6.07 4.10 -0.55
C GLU A 11 5.13 3.02 -1.12
N THR A 12 4.24 3.41 -2.04
CA THR A 12 3.32 2.49 -2.71
C THR A 12 4.06 1.40 -3.48
N GLU A 13 5.09 1.75 -4.25
CA GLU A 13 5.83 0.75 -5.04
C GLU A 13 6.63 -0.22 -4.16
N ILE A 14 7.12 0.23 -3.00
CA ILE A 14 7.75 -0.65 -2.02
C ILE A 14 6.72 -1.62 -1.43
N LEU A 15 5.57 -1.12 -0.99
CA LEU A 15 4.52 -1.97 -0.41
C LEU A 15 4.03 -3.02 -1.40
N ARG A 16 3.77 -2.63 -2.65
CA ARG A 16 3.38 -3.55 -3.72
C ARG A 16 4.35 -4.72 -3.86
N ARG A 17 5.65 -4.43 -3.86
CA ARG A 17 6.70 -5.45 -3.95
C ARG A 17 6.79 -6.35 -2.72
N LEU A 18 6.49 -5.82 -1.53
CA LEU A 18 6.44 -6.61 -0.31
C LEU A 18 5.16 -7.46 -0.24
N TRP A 19 4.05 -7.02 -0.82
CA TRP A 19 2.82 -7.82 -0.98
C TRP A 19 2.98 -8.93 -2.03
N ASP A 20 3.67 -8.65 -3.13
CA ASP A 20 3.96 -9.62 -4.19
C ASP A 20 5.02 -10.68 -3.78
N ALA A 21 5.68 -10.53 -2.62
CA ALA A 21 6.74 -11.40 -2.18
C ALA A 21 6.24 -12.51 -1.24
N ASP A 22 6.51 -13.77 -1.58
CA ASP A 22 6.16 -14.93 -0.76
C ASP A 22 6.98 -15.05 0.55
N GLN A 23 8.07 -14.28 0.66
CA GLN A 23 8.99 -14.32 1.80
C GLN A 23 9.56 -12.93 2.12
N PRO A 24 9.99 -12.69 3.37
CA PRO A 24 10.64 -11.43 3.75
C PRO A 24 11.85 -11.10 2.87
N LEU A 25 11.95 -9.85 2.43
CA LEU A 25 13.00 -9.39 1.52
C LEU A 25 14.05 -8.55 2.25
N THR A 26 15.32 -8.71 1.89
CA THR A 26 16.34 -7.72 2.28
C THR A 26 16.15 -6.43 1.50
N SER A 27 16.66 -5.30 2.02
CA SER A 27 16.66 -4.03 1.29
C SER A 27 17.36 -4.12 -0.07
N ARG A 28 18.38 -4.97 -0.22
CA ARG A 28 19.05 -5.22 -1.51
C ARG A 28 18.16 -6.00 -2.48
N ALA A 29 17.58 -7.11 -2.04
CA ALA A 29 16.68 -7.92 -2.86
C ALA A 29 15.45 -7.10 -3.32
N LEU A 30 14.85 -6.34 -2.40
CA LEU A 30 13.76 -5.43 -2.72
C LEU A 30 14.17 -4.38 -3.77
N ARG A 31 15.38 -3.81 -3.64
CA ARG A 31 15.91 -2.83 -4.60
C ARG A 31 16.10 -3.41 -6.00
N GLU A 32 16.54 -4.67 -6.09
CA GLU A 32 16.81 -5.35 -7.36
C GLU A 32 15.53 -5.59 -8.19
N GLN A 33 14.38 -5.72 -7.52
CA GLN A 33 13.08 -5.83 -8.19
C GLN A 33 12.63 -4.55 -8.91
N PHE A 34 13.25 -3.39 -8.61
CA PHE A 34 12.96 -2.16 -9.36
C PHE A 34 13.65 -2.17 -10.73
N PRO A 35 12.96 -1.73 -11.80
CA PRO A 35 13.59 -1.50 -13.10
C PRO A 35 14.76 -0.52 -12.99
N ASP A 36 15.83 -0.77 -13.75
CA ASP A 36 17.09 -0.03 -13.63
C ASP A 36 16.95 1.49 -13.83
N ASP A 37 16.08 1.91 -14.75
CA ASP A 37 15.84 3.31 -15.10
C ASP A 37 15.17 4.12 -13.98
N VAL A 38 14.51 3.42 -13.05
CA VAL A 38 13.81 4.04 -11.93
C VAL A 38 14.26 3.49 -10.56
N ARG A 39 15.31 2.67 -10.50
CA ARG A 39 15.79 2.03 -9.27
C ARG A 39 16.25 3.09 -8.26
N PRO A 40 15.68 3.12 -7.04
CA PRO A 40 16.10 4.08 -6.02
C PRO A 40 17.51 3.79 -5.50
N ALA A 41 18.18 4.79 -4.96
CA ALA A 41 19.39 4.55 -4.17
C ALA A 41 19.05 3.71 -2.93
N LEU A 42 20.00 2.88 -2.46
CA LEU A 42 19.77 2.00 -1.31
C LEU A 42 19.44 2.79 -0.04
N THR A 43 20.08 3.93 0.18
CA THR A 43 19.80 4.83 1.32
C THR A 43 18.40 5.43 1.25
N THR A 44 17.92 5.79 0.05
CA THR A 44 16.54 6.26 -0.16
C THR A 44 15.55 5.16 0.18
N LEU A 45 15.80 3.93 -0.28
CA LEU A 45 14.95 2.78 0.03
C LEU A 45 14.86 2.53 1.54
N LEU A 46 16.01 2.52 2.23
CA LEU A 46 16.08 2.34 3.70
C LEU A 46 15.34 3.45 4.44
N THR A 47 15.45 4.70 3.98
CA THR A 47 14.73 5.82 4.58
C THR A 47 13.22 5.66 4.45
N VAL A 48 12.74 5.20 3.30
CA VAL A 48 11.31 4.97 3.08
C VAL A 48 10.82 3.75 3.87
N LEU A 49 11.59 2.66 3.92
CA LEU A 49 11.28 1.49 4.75
C LEU A 49 11.13 1.87 6.23
N SER A 50 12.04 2.70 6.77
CA SER A 50 11.93 3.19 8.15
C SER A 50 10.67 4.04 8.38
N ARG A 51 10.23 4.83 7.39
CA ARG A 51 8.97 5.57 7.48
C ARG A 51 7.75 4.65 7.42
N LEU A 52 7.79 3.60 6.61
CA LEU A 52 6.72 2.61 6.52
C LEU A 52 6.63 1.77 7.81
N GLU A 53 7.78 1.42 8.39
CA GLU A 53 7.88 0.79 9.71
C GLU A 53 7.28 1.67 10.80
N ALA A 54 7.61 2.97 10.83
CA ALA A 54 7.01 3.93 11.77
C ALA A 54 5.48 4.10 11.58
N LYS A 55 4.96 3.80 10.38
CA LYS A 55 3.51 3.78 10.10
C LYS A 55 2.86 2.42 10.42
N GLY A 56 3.63 1.41 10.81
CA GLY A 56 3.15 0.04 11.06
C GLY A 56 2.79 -0.72 9.78
N LEU A 57 3.26 -0.29 8.62
CA LEU A 57 2.94 -0.89 7.31
C LEU A 57 3.93 -1.98 6.88
N VAL A 58 5.12 -1.94 7.45
CA VAL A 58 6.21 -2.87 7.18
C VAL A 58 6.80 -3.30 8.50
N GLU A 59 7.07 -4.59 8.63
CA GLU A 59 7.81 -5.16 9.76
C GLU A 59 9.26 -5.42 9.34
N ARG A 60 10.20 -5.01 10.19
CA ARG A 60 11.62 -5.33 10.05
C ARG A 60 11.96 -6.48 10.99
N SER A 61 12.58 -7.53 10.44
CA SER A 61 13.14 -8.63 11.22
C SER A 61 14.66 -8.63 11.17
N GLU A 62 15.29 -8.76 12.33
CA GLU A 62 16.75 -8.91 12.48
C GLU A 62 17.15 -10.34 12.86
N ALA A 63 16.26 -11.31 12.64
CA ALA A 63 16.51 -12.72 12.98
C ALA A 63 17.64 -13.36 12.15
N THR A 64 18.09 -12.70 11.08
CA THR A 64 19.22 -13.14 10.26
C THR A 64 20.36 -12.11 10.32
N ALA A 65 21.54 -12.46 9.79
CA ALA A 65 22.67 -11.53 9.71
C ALA A 65 22.36 -10.23 8.92
N VAL A 66 21.27 -10.20 8.15
CA VAL A 66 20.81 -9.03 7.39
C VAL A 66 19.34 -8.75 7.71
N ALA A 67 19.00 -7.49 7.95
CA ALA A 67 17.61 -7.10 8.18
C ALA A 67 16.72 -7.43 6.96
N THR A 68 15.59 -8.09 7.21
CA THR A 68 14.55 -8.39 6.22
C THR A 68 13.28 -7.59 6.52
N PHE A 69 12.46 -7.40 5.50
CA PHE A 69 11.26 -6.57 5.51
C PHE A 69 10.09 -7.34 4.90
N MET A 70 8.91 -7.21 5.49
CA MET A 70 7.66 -7.78 4.98
C MET A 70 6.51 -6.81 5.27
N ALA A 71 5.46 -6.81 4.44
CA ALA A 71 4.26 -6.04 4.75
C ALA A 71 3.53 -6.64 5.96
N THR A 72 3.03 -5.81 6.87
CA THR A 72 2.37 -6.26 8.10
C THR A 72 0.96 -6.80 7.88
N ARG A 73 0.31 -6.36 6.80
CA ARG A 73 -1.09 -6.67 6.45
C ARG A 73 -1.23 -6.84 4.94
N PRO A 74 -2.23 -7.61 4.46
CA PRO A 74 -2.53 -7.69 3.04
C PRO A 74 -2.92 -6.33 2.47
N GLU A 75 -2.66 -6.12 1.17
CA GLU A 75 -2.96 -4.87 0.45
C GLU A 75 -4.41 -4.43 0.64
N SER A 76 -5.34 -5.37 0.54
CA SER A 76 -6.78 -5.12 0.66
C SER A 76 -7.18 -4.54 2.01
N GLU A 77 -6.63 -5.07 3.11
CA GLU A 77 -6.87 -4.55 4.46
C GLU A 77 -6.29 -3.15 4.61
N GLN A 78 -5.08 -2.94 4.09
CA GLN A 78 -4.41 -1.65 4.19
C GLN A 78 -5.14 -0.54 3.42
N VAL A 79 -5.62 -0.85 2.21
CA VAL A 79 -6.40 0.09 1.39
C VAL A 79 -7.75 0.36 2.04
N ALA A 80 -8.41 -0.66 2.58
CA ALA A 80 -9.68 -0.48 3.31
C ALA A 80 -9.52 0.43 4.54
N ASP A 81 -8.46 0.25 5.33
CA ASP A 81 -8.15 1.11 6.48
C ASP A 81 -7.88 2.56 6.07
N ALA A 82 -7.20 2.77 4.94
CA ALA A 82 -6.97 4.11 4.40
C ALA A 82 -8.29 4.77 3.96
N MET A 83 -9.16 4.03 3.27
CA MET A 83 -10.51 4.51 2.89
C MET A 83 -11.34 4.88 4.12
N ASN A 84 -11.35 4.02 5.14
CA ASN A 84 -12.04 4.26 6.41
C ASN A 84 -11.50 5.51 7.12
N SER A 85 -10.17 5.67 7.18
CA SER A 85 -9.52 6.82 7.80
C SER A 85 -9.87 8.13 7.09
N MET A 86 -10.02 8.12 5.77
CA MET A 86 -10.50 9.29 5.01
C MET A 86 -11.95 9.61 5.33
N LEU A 87 -12.83 8.61 5.35
CA LEU A 87 -14.24 8.77 5.70
C LEU A 87 -14.45 9.26 7.14
N GLN A 88 -13.55 8.92 8.07
CA GLN A 88 -13.61 9.42 9.43
C GLN A 88 -13.37 10.93 9.56
N ARG A 89 -12.72 11.55 8.57
CA ARG A 89 -12.33 12.97 8.58
C ARG A 89 -13.37 13.91 7.95
N VAL A 90 -14.43 13.36 7.35
CA VAL A 90 -15.48 14.15 6.70
C VAL A 90 -16.71 14.26 7.59
N ALA A 91 -17.37 15.42 7.57
CA ALA A 91 -18.55 15.70 8.38
C ALA A 91 -19.80 14.99 7.83
N ASP A 92 -19.99 15.02 6.51
CA ASP A 92 -21.11 14.36 5.83
C ASP A 92 -20.59 13.11 5.10
N ARG A 93 -20.63 11.97 5.79
CA ARG A 93 -20.18 10.69 5.23
C ARG A 93 -21.12 10.19 4.15
N GLU A 94 -22.41 10.45 4.27
CA GLU A 94 -23.42 9.97 3.33
C GLU A 94 -23.20 10.61 1.96
N ALA A 95 -23.01 11.94 1.92
CA ALA A 95 -22.71 12.64 0.68
C ALA A 95 -21.43 12.13 -0.01
N VAL A 96 -20.35 11.88 0.76
CA VAL A 96 -19.10 11.35 0.20
C VAL A 96 -19.27 9.93 -0.34
N LEU A 97 -20.00 9.06 0.39
CA LEU A 97 -20.28 7.70 -0.07
C LEU A 97 -21.15 7.70 -1.32
N SER A 98 -22.17 8.57 -1.41
CA SER A 98 -22.97 8.72 -2.64
C SER A 98 -22.12 9.21 -3.82
N GLN A 99 -21.25 10.19 -3.60
CA GLN A 99 -20.36 10.70 -4.64
C GLN A 99 -19.34 9.64 -5.10
N PHE A 100 -18.77 8.87 -4.15
CA PHE A 100 -17.86 7.77 -4.45
C PHE A 100 -18.57 6.67 -5.26
N ALA A 101 -19.72 6.19 -4.78
CA ALA A 101 -20.50 5.17 -5.48
C ALA A 101 -20.91 5.63 -6.89
N GLY A 102 -21.24 6.92 -7.07
CA GLY A 102 -21.52 7.50 -8.38
C GLY A 102 -20.32 7.69 -9.31
N SER A 103 -19.08 7.55 -8.79
CA SER A 103 -17.84 7.67 -9.56
C SER A 103 -17.23 6.33 -9.98
N LEU A 104 -17.73 5.21 -9.44
CA LEU A 104 -17.26 3.87 -9.79
C LEU A 104 -17.74 3.45 -11.17
N ASP A 105 -16.95 2.63 -11.85
CA ASP A 105 -17.38 1.96 -13.07
C ASP A 105 -18.34 0.79 -12.77
N GLU A 106 -18.86 0.16 -13.82
CA GLU A 106 -19.82 -0.94 -13.69
C GLU A 106 -19.24 -2.16 -12.94
N HIS A 107 -17.95 -2.44 -13.17
CA HIS A 107 -17.27 -3.59 -12.56
C HIS A 107 -17.12 -3.38 -11.04
N ASP A 108 -16.60 -2.23 -10.65
CA ASP A 108 -16.37 -1.88 -9.25
C ASP A 108 -17.69 -1.67 -8.50
N THR A 109 -18.70 -1.10 -9.17
CA THR A 109 -20.06 -1.00 -8.62
C THR A 109 -20.65 -2.38 -8.34
N ALA A 110 -20.49 -3.34 -9.26
CA ALA A 110 -20.97 -4.70 -9.06
C ALA A 110 -20.21 -5.41 -7.93
N ALA A 111 -18.89 -5.19 -7.83
CA ALA A 111 -18.08 -5.71 -6.73
C ALA A 111 -18.53 -5.15 -5.37
N LEU A 112 -18.74 -3.84 -5.28
CA LEU A 112 -19.22 -3.18 -4.06
C LEU A 112 -20.61 -3.69 -3.64
N ARG A 113 -21.54 -3.85 -4.58
CA ARG A 113 -22.87 -4.43 -4.30
C ARG A 113 -22.79 -5.84 -3.75
N ARG A 114 -21.94 -6.71 -4.32
CA ARG A 114 -21.74 -8.07 -3.81
C ARG A 114 -21.18 -8.06 -2.40
N ALA A 115 -20.17 -7.23 -2.13
CA ALA A 115 -19.58 -7.09 -0.80
C ALA A 115 -20.62 -6.65 0.23
N LEU A 116 -21.43 -5.63 -0.07
CA LEU A 116 -22.49 -5.14 0.82
C LEU A 116 -23.61 -6.18 1.03
N GLY A 117 -23.99 -6.90 -0.02
CA GLY A 117 -24.98 -7.99 0.09
C GLY A 117 -24.49 -9.15 0.96
N GLY A 118 -23.19 -9.44 0.96
CA GLY A 118 -22.56 -10.44 1.82
C GLY A 118 -22.37 -10.00 3.28
N LEU A 119 -22.48 -8.71 3.59
CA LEU A 119 -22.42 -8.18 4.96
C LEU A 119 -23.79 -8.13 5.66
N ALA A 120 -24.88 -8.22 4.90
CA ALA A 120 -26.24 -8.17 5.39
C ALA A 120 -26.85 -9.56 5.69
N GLY A 121 -26.04 -10.62 5.62
CA GLY A 121 -26.39 -12.01 5.99
C GLY A 121 -25.47 -12.54 7.07
#